data_AF-A0A969C8C2-F1
#
_entry.id   AF-A0A969C8C2-F1
#
_cell.length_a   1.000
_cell.length_b   1.000
_cell.length_c   1.000
_cell.angle_alpha   90.00
_cell.angle_beta   90.00
_cell.angle_gamma   90.00
#
_symmetry.space_group_name_H-M   'P 1'
#
loop_
_entity.id
_entity.type
_entity.pdbx_description
1 polymer ?
#
loop_
_entity_poly.entity_id
_entity_poly.type
_entity_poly.pdbx_seq_one_letter_code
_entity_poly.pdbx_strand_id
1 'polypeptide(L)'
;MIVLLQIWGIDLSSLAILASALGVGIGFGFQDIAKNLGSGLVLVFERPIQVGDFVEVGGYAGTIEKLGARSIRIRTLSGLTIFVPNSRFLEKEVTNWSHQQNPASIKLPVSVAHGSDLDAVKASLLEATNGQHSILKSPQPQVFFTGFGATSLDFALLVWISQPQLQMRIKSELNFKIDAAFSPPQYPAPASPAGGTGAHRTHSPNLEVVFAEL
;
A
#
# COMPACT_ATOMS: atom_id res chain seq x y z
N MET A 1 11.88 -38.02 -46.64
CA MET A 1 11.14 -36.92 -47.27
C MET A 1 12.03 -35.69 -47.50
N ILE A 2 12.72 -35.17 -46.48
CA ILE A 2 13.62 -34.00 -46.63
C ILE A 2 14.79 -34.27 -47.61
N VAL A 3 15.40 -35.45 -47.54
CA VAL A 3 16.51 -35.85 -48.45
C VAL A 3 16.07 -35.99 -49.93
N LEU A 4 14.78 -36.30 -50.20
CA LEU A 4 14.25 -36.45 -51.56
C LEU A 4 14.04 -35.10 -52.27
N LEU A 5 13.74 -34.03 -51.51
CA LEU A 5 13.53 -32.68 -52.06
C LEU A 5 14.84 -32.00 -52.48
N GLN A 6 15.95 -32.35 -51.83
CA GLN A 6 17.29 -31.87 -52.14
C GLN A 6 17.79 -32.40 -53.50
N ILE A 7 17.35 -33.60 -53.90
CA ILE A 7 17.68 -34.24 -55.19
C ILE A 7 16.92 -33.57 -56.35
N TRP A 8 15.78 -32.91 -56.08
CA TRP A 8 14.94 -32.23 -57.08
C TRP A 8 15.35 -30.78 -57.38
N GLY A 9 16.53 -30.34 -56.90
CA GLY A 9 17.07 -29.01 -57.20
C GLY A 9 16.46 -27.86 -56.40
N ILE A 10 15.67 -28.16 -55.36
CA ILE A 10 15.17 -27.16 -54.41
C ILE A 10 16.29 -26.88 -53.39
N ASP A 11 16.74 -25.62 -53.31
CA ASP A 11 17.70 -25.21 -52.28
C ASP A 11 17.02 -25.19 -50.90
N LEU A 12 17.15 -26.33 -50.21
CA LEU A 12 16.66 -26.49 -48.84
C LEU A 12 17.31 -25.50 -47.88
N SER A 13 18.48 -24.94 -48.19
CA SER A 13 19.14 -23.92 -47.37
C SER A 13 18.37 -22.60 -47.43
N SER A 14 18.00 -22.16 -48.63
CA SER A 14 17.14 -20.99 -48.83
C SER A 14 15.76 -21.16 -48.18
N LEU A 15 15.16 -22.35 -48.29
CA LEU A 15 13.88 -22.65 -47.63
C LEU A 15 14.03 -22.66 -46.09
N ALA A 16 15.13 -23.21 -45.56
CA ALA A 16 15.41 -23.21 -44.13
C ALA A 16 15.66 -21.80 -43.59
N ILE A 17 16.36 -20.94 -44.33
CA ILE A 17 16.56 -19.53 -43.96
C ILE A 17 15.21 -18.80 -43.93
N LEU A 18 14.38 -18.97 -44.96
CA LEU A 18 13.05 -18.38 -45.01
C LEU A 18 12.17 -18.89 -43.86
N ALA A 19 12.14 -20.20 -43.62
CA ALA A 19 11.39 -20.80 -42.52
C ALA A 19 11.89 -20.32 -41.15
N SER A 20 13.20 -20.14 -40.98
CA SER A 20 13.80 -19.62 -39.75
C SER A 20 13.41 -18.16 -39.52
N ALA A 21 13.52 -17.32 -40.55
CA ALA A 21 13.11 -15.92 -40.48
C ALA A 21 11.61 -15.77 -40.15
N LEU A 22 10.76 -16.57 -40.79
CA LEU A 22 9.32 -16.63 -40.50
C LEU A 22 9.04 -17.11 -39.08
N GLY A 23 9.71 -18.17 -38.62
CA GLY A 23 9.56 -18.71 -37.27
C GLY A 23 9.96 -17.70 -36.19
N VAL A 24 11.06 -16.98 -36.39
CA VAL A 24 11.49 -15.89 -35.50
C VAL A 24 10.46 -14.76 -35.50
N GLY A 25 9.95 -14.36 -36.66
CA GLY A 25 8.90 -13.33 -36.76
C GLY A 25 7.61 -13.70 -36.00
N ILE A 26 7.16 -14.95 -36.13
CA ILE A 26 6.00 -15.48 -35.38
C ILE A 26 6.30 -15.50 -33.87
N GLY A 27 7.50 -15.94 -33.48
CA GLY A 27 7.94 -15.98 -32.09
C GLY A 27 7.89 -14.61 -31.41
N PHE A 28 8.40 -13.57 -32.08
CA PHE A 28 8.31 -12.20 -31.60
C PHE A 28 6.86 -11.70 -31.51
N GLY A 29 6.01 -12.03 -32.49
CA GLY A 29 4.59 -11.66 -32.46
C GLY A 29 3.79 -12.34 -31.33
N PHE A 30 4.20 -13.53 -30.89
CA PHE A 30 3.52 -14.30 -29.83
C PHE A 30 4.16 -14.16 -28.45
N GLN A 31 5.30 -13.46 -28.34
CA GLN A 31 6.11 -13.39 -27.12
C GLN A 31 5.30 -12.96 -25.89
N ASP A 32 4.47 -11.91 -26.01
CA ASP A 32 3.68 -11.39 -24.89
C ASP A 32 2.61 -12.36 -24.40
N ILE A 33 2.01 -13.13 -25.31
CA ILE A 33 1.01 -14.12 -24.93
C ILE A 33 1.68 -15.26 -24.17
N ALA A 34 2.76 -15.82 -24.73
CA ALA A 34 3.54 -16.88 -24.07
C ALA A 34 4.03 -16.44 -22.69
N LYS A 35 4.54 -15.21 -22.59
CA LYS A 35 5.01 -14.60 -21.34
C LYS A 35 3.91 -14.51 -20.28
N ASN A 36 2.71 -14.05 -20.63
CA ASN A 36 1.59 -13.96 -19.69
C ASN A 36 1.05 -15.33 -19.26
N LEU A 37 1.02 -16.30 -20.18
CA LEU A 37 0.62 -17.67 -19.85
C LEU A 37 1.64 -18.33 -18.90
N GLY A 38 2.93 -18.24 -19.20
CA GLY A 38 4.00 -18.73 -18.34
C GLY A 38 3.98 -18.06 -16.97
N SER A 39 3.79 -16.75 -16.93
CA SER A 39 3.64 -16.00 -15.67
C SER A 39 2.43 -16.48 -14.87
N GLY A 40 1.31 -16.78 -15.53
CA GLY A 40 0.14 -17.35 -14.88
C GLY A 40 0.41 -18.69 -14.19
N LEU A 41 1.19 -19.57 -14.83
CA LEU A 41 1.57 -20.86 -14.24
C LEU A 41 2.44 -20.68 -13.00
N VAL A 42 3.42 -19.78 -13.06
CA VAL A 42 4.28 -19.45 -11.90
C VAL A 42 3.44 -18.91 -10.75
N LEU A 43 2.53 -17.97 -11.02
CA LEU A 43 1.65 -17.40 -9.99
C LEU A 43 0.74 -18.46 -9.34
N VAL A 44 0.25 -19.44 -10.09
CA VAL A 44 -0.56 -20.55 -9.55
C VAL A 44 0.28 -21.51 -8.70
N PHE A 45 1.55 -21.73 -9.08
CA PHE A 45 2.45 -22.64 -8.40
C PHE A 45 3.04 -22.03 -7.11
N GLU A 46 3.64 -20.85 -7.20
CA GLU A 46 4.29 -20.15 -6.08
C GLU A 46 3.27 -19.47 -5.15
N ARG A 47 2.09 -19.11 -5.69
CA ARG A 47 1.00 -18.43 -4.97
C ARG A 47 1.44 -17.19 -4.16
N PRO A 48 2.23 -16.25 -4.73
CA PRO A 48 2.56 -15.00 -4.03
C PRO A 48 1.33 -14.08 -3.84
N ILE A 49 0.26 -14.36 -4.58
CA ILE A 49 -1.04 -13.69 -4.53
C ILE A 49 -2.17 -14.72 -4.66
N GLN A 50 -3.30 -14.43 -4.02
CA GLN A 50 -4.50 -15.27 -4.02
C GLN A 50 -5.75 -14.45 -4.29
N VAL A 51 -6.84 -15.13 -4.68
CA VAL A 51 -8.16 -14.49 -4.77
C VAL A 51 -8.58 -14.03 -3.38
N GLY A 52 -8.99 -12.77 -3.26
CA GLY A 52 -9.32 -12.12 -2.00
C GLY A 52 -8.20 -11.24 -1.43
N ASP A 53 -6.96 -11.38 -1.91
CA ASP A 53 -5.86 -10.53 -1.45
C ASP A 53 -6.07 -9.08 -1.87
N PHE A 54 -5.77 -8.14 -0.96
CA PHE A 54 -5.64 -6.73 -1.28
C PHE A 54 -4.21 -6.44 -1.74
N VAL A 55 -4.06 -6.02 -3.00
CA VAL A 55 -2.76 -5.81 -3.63
C VAL A 55 -2.65 -4.42 -4.23
N GLU A 56 -1.41 -3.96 -4.33
CA GLU A 56 -1.06 -2.75 -5.08
C GLU A 56 -0.08 -3.10 -6.20
N VAL A 57 -0.45 -2.80 -7.44
CA VAL A 57 0.35 -3.09 -8.63
C VAL A 57 0.21 -1.96 -9.64
N GLY A 58 1.34 -1.37 -10.04
CA GLY A 58 1.38 -0.33 -11.08
C GLY A 58 0.53 0.90 -10.76
N GLY A 59 0.48 1.31 -9.49
CA GLY A 59 -0.30 2.47 -9.01
C GLY A 59 -1.78 2.19 -8.79
N TYR A 60 -2.24 0.95 -8.99
CA TYR A 60 -3.60 0.54 -8.68
C TYR A 60 -3.63 -0.29 -7.39
N ALA A 61 -4.47 0.11 -6.44
CA ALA A 61 -4.76 -0.66 -5.24
C ALA A 61 -6.17 -1.28 -5.31
N GLY A 62 -6.29 -2.56 -4.97
CA GLY A 62 -7.56 -3.26 -5.04
C GLY A 62 -7.50 -4.72 -4.62
N THR A 63 -8.67 -5.37 -4.61
CA THR A 63 -8.82 -6.78 -4.22
C THR A 63 -8.84 -7.68 -5.45
N ILE A 64 -8.07 -8.78 -5.42
CA ILE A 64 -8.06 -9.77 -6.48
C ILE A 64 -9.39 -10.53 -6.50
N GLU A 65 -10.16 -10.39 -7.59
CA GLU A 65 -11.41 -11.11 -7.80
C GLU A 65 -11.20 -12.46 -8.49
N LYS A 66 -10.23 -12.54 -9.41
CA LYS A 66 -9.98 -13.76 -10.19
C LYS A 66 -8.56 -13.81 -10.75
N LEU A 67 -7.91 -14.96 -10.60
CA LEU A 67 -6.70 -15.31 -11.34
C LEU A 67 -7.10 -15.96 -12.68
N GLY A 68 -6.65 -15.38 -13.78
CA GLY A 68 -6.89 -15.90 -15.14
C GLY A 68 -5.61 -16.40 -15.81
N ALA A 69 -5.74 -17.09 -16.95
CA ALA A 69 -4.60 -17.68 -17.65
C ALA A 69 -3.57 -16.63 -18.14
N ARG A 70 -4.02 -15.43 -18.54
CA ARG A 70 -3.14 -14.35 -19.04
C ARG A 70 -3.20 -13.04 -18.25
N SER A 71 -4.23 -12.89 -17.41
CA SER A 71 -4.48 -11.65 -16.68
C SER A 71 -5.25 -11.92 -15.40
N ILE A 72 -5.03 -11.07 -14.41
CA ILE A 72 -5.71 -11.06 -13.12
C ILE A 72 -6.73 -9.93 -13.10
N ARG A 73 -7.91 -10.23 -12.58
CA ARG A 73 -8.98 -9.25 -12.38
C ARG A 73 -8.88 -8.68 -10.97
N ILE A 74 -8.78 -7.37 -10.86
CA ILE A 74 -8.72 -6.65 -9.57
C ILE A 74 -9.90 -5.67 -9.51
N ARG A 75 -10.57 -5.60 -8.36
CA ARG A 75 -11.57 -4.58 -8.02
C ARG A 75 -10.88 -3.47 -7.23
N THR A 76 -10.86 -2.26 -7.76
CA THR A 76 -10.30 -1.10 -7.04
C THR A 76 -11.22 -0.66 -5.91
N LEU A 77 -10.68 0.14 -4.98
CA LEU A 77 -11.46 0.75 -3.90
C LEU A 77 -12.60 1.66 -4.41
N SER A 78 -12.43 2.22 -5.62
CA SER A 78 -13.45 3.04 -6.30
C SER A 78 -14.50 2.20 -7.04
N GLY A 79 -14.48 0.87 -6.90
CA GLY A 79 -15.44 -0.04 -7.55
C GLY A 79 -15.13 -0.38 -9.01
N LEU A 80 -14.00 0.08 -9.57
CA LEU A 80 -13.62 -0.21 -10.95
C LEU A 80 -13.02 -1.62 -11.07
N THR A 81 -13.25 -2.29 -12.20
CA THR A 81 -12.56 -3.55 -12.53
C THR A 81 -11.37 -3.24 -13.43
N ILE A 82 -10.18 -3.69 -13.04
CA ILE A 82 -8.99 -3.64 -13.87
C ILE A 82 -8.51 -5.06 -14.20
N PHE A 83 -7.97 -5.22 -15.41
CA PHE A 83 -7.36 -6.47 -15.86
C PHE A 83 -5.85 -6.25 -16.01
N VAL A 84 -5.08 -6.85 -15.11
CA VAL A 84 -3.64 -6.71 -15.07
C VAL A 84 -3.00 -7.95 -15.70
N PRO A 85 -2.14 -7.82 -16.73
CA PRO A 85 -1.44 -8.97 -17.32
C PRO A 85 -0.63 -9.72 -16.25
N ASN A 86 -0.61 -11.05 -16.30
CA ASN A 86 0.08 -11.86 -15.29
C ASN A 86 1.57 -11.51 -15.17
N SER A 87 2.21 -11.21 -16.30
CA SER A 87 3.62 -10.83 -16.33
C SER A 87 3.96 -9.60 -15.49
N ARG A 88 3.03 -8.65 -15.32
CA ARG A 88 3.23 -7.48 -14.46
C ARG A 88 3.53 -7.87 -13.01
N PHE A 89 3.00 -8.99 -12.53
CA PHE A 89 3.22 -9.45 -11.16
C PHE A 89 4.57 -10.12 -10.93
N LEU A 90 5.27 -10.49 -12.00
CA LEU A 90 6.60 -11.09 -11.93
C LEU A 90 7.72 -10.11 -12.31
N GLU A 91 7.42 -9.12 -13.15
CA GLU A 91 8.41 -8.17 -13.66
C GLU A 91 8.49 -6.86 -12.88
N LYS A 92 7.44 -6.53 -12.14
CA LYS A 92 7.34 -5.30 -11.34
C LYS A 92 7.11 -5.66 -9.89
N GLU A 93 7.52 -4.75 -9.02
CA GLU A 93 7.20 -4.83 -7.60
C GLU A 93 5.68 -4.79 -7.41
N VAL A 94 5.20 -5.66 -6.52
CA VAL A 94 3.80 -5.77 -6.11
C VAL A 94 3.76 -5.81 -4.60
N THR A 95 2.93 -4.98 -4.01
CA THR A 95 2.69 -5.00 -2.56
C THR A 95 1.45 -5.85 -2.30
N ASN A 96 1.62 -6.99 -1.63
CA ASN A 96 0.48 -7.78 -1.14
C ASN A 96 0.24 -7.48 0.34
N TRP A 97 -0.81 -6.73 0.63
CA TRP A 97 -1.16 -6.29 1.97
C TRP A 97 -1.87 -7.36 2.81
N SER A 98 -2.29 -8.46 2.19
CA SER A 98 -3.09 -9.51 2.84
C SER A 98 -2.43 -10.89 2.74
N HIS A 99 -1.18 -10.96 2.28
CA HIS A 99 -0.48 -12.21 2.06
C HIS A 99 -0.45 -13.06 3.34
N GLN A 100 -0.92 -14.31 3.23
CA GLN A 100 -1.00 -15.27 4.34
C GLN A 100 -1.79 -14.78 5.57
N GLN A 101 -2.74 -13.85 5.38
CA GLN A 101 -3.53 -13.26 6.46
C GLN A 101 -2.68 -12.53 7.51
N ASN A 102 -1.45 -12.14 7.16
CA ASN A 102 -0.62 -11.35 8.04
C ASN A 102 -1.20 -9.94 8.17
N PRO A 103 -1.31 -9.39 9.39
CA PRO A 103 -1.74 -8.02 9.56
C PRO A 103 -0.81 -7.04 8.87
N ALA A 104 -1.36 -6.17 8.02
CA ALA A 104 -0.62 -5.05 7.48
C ALA A 104 -0.46 -3.96 8.54
N SER A 105 0.71 -3.31 8.55
CA SER A 105 0.92 -2.10 9.36
C SER A 105 0.84 -0.85 8.49
N ILE A 106 0.18 0.19 9.00
CA ILE A 106 0.22 1.53 8.43
C ILE A 106 1.05 2.45 9.33
N LYS A 107 1.85 3.31 8.72
CA LYS A 107 2.69 4.30 9.40
C LYS A 107 2.07 5.69 9.24
N LEU A 108 1.90 6.38 10.36
CA LEU A 108 1.43 7.76 10.41
C LEU A 108 2.57 8.65 10.92
N PRO A 109 3.21 9.44 10.04
CA PRO A 109 4.19 10.44 10.47
C PRO A 109 3.47 11.58 11.20
N VAL A 110 4.04 12.02 12.31
CA VAL A 110 3.54 13.13 13.12
C VAL A 110 4.73 14.00 13.53
N SER A 111 4.65 15.30 13.29
CA SER A 111 5.67 16.26 13.71
C SER A 111 5.08 17.21 14.75
N VAL A 112 5.83 17.47 15.83
CA VAL A 112 5.45 18.42 16.89
C VAL A 112 6.56 19.44 17.13
N ALA A 113 6.26 20.57 17.77
CA ALA A 113 7.24 21.62 18.01
C ALA A 113 8.36 21.18 18.99
N HIS A 114 9.53 21.79 18.88
CA HIS A 114 10.58 21.61 19.90
C HIS A 114 10.09 22.10 21.28
N GLY A 115 10.45 21.35 22.32
CA GLY A 115 10.02 21.64 23.70
C GLY A 115 8.67 21.01 24.09
N SER A 116 7.99 20.32 23.17
CA SER A 116 6.86 19.45 23.53
C SER A 116 7.30 18.34 24.48
N ASP A 117 6.42 18.00 25.42
CA ASP A 117 6.60 16.85 26.31
C ASP A 117 6.48 15.56 25.49
N LEU A 118 7.59 14.82 25.36
CA LEU A 118 7.67 13.62 24.52
C LEU A 118 6.81 12.47 25.07
N ASP A 119 6.69 12.37 26.40
CA ASP A 119 5.89 11.33 27.04
C ASP A 119 4.41 11.63 26.86
N ALA A 120 4.01 12.90 26.96
CA ALA A 120 2.65 13.33 26.66
C ALA A 120 2.30 13.07 25.18
N VAL A 121 3.18 13.42 24.24
CA VAL A 121 2.98 13.15 22.80
C VAL A 121 2.80 11.66 22.54
N LYS A 122 3.68 10.83 23.10
CA LYS A 122 3.58 9.37 22.97
C LYS A 122 2.26 8.85 23.53
N ALA A 123 1.83 9.32 24.69
CA ALA A 123 0.57 8.92 25.31
C ALA A 123 -0.63 9.30 24.45
N SER A 124 -0.69 10.54 23.95
CA SER A 124 -1.76 11.04 23.07
C SER A 124 -1.84 10.25 21.75
N LEU A 125 -0.71 9.91 21.14
CA LEU A 125 -0.68 9.11 19.92
C LEU A 125 -1.21 7.69 20.13
N LEU A 126 -0.87 7.06 21.25
CA LEU A 126 -1.43 5.74 21.61
C LEU A 126 -2.92 5.85 21.94
N GLU A 127 -3.33 6.89 22.66
CA GLU A 127 -4.73 7.14 23.01
C GLU A 127 -5.61 7.36 21.76
N ALA A 128 -5.09 8.03 20.73
CA ALA A 128 -5.80 8.20 19.45
C ALA A 128 -6.18 6.86 18.79
N THR A 129 -5.44 5.79 19.07
CA THR A 129 -5.76 4.44 18.58
C THR A 129 -6.89 3.75 19.35
N ASN A 130 -7.20 4.24 20.57
CA ASN A 130 -8.25 3.64 21.40
C ASN A 130 -9.63 3.80 20.76
N GLY A 131 -10.46 2.76 20.97
CA GLY A 131 -11.82 2.69 20.42
C GLY A 131 -11.89 2.42 18.92
N GLN A 132 -10.76 2.24 18.23
CA GLN A 132 -10.75 1.95 16.80
C GLN A 132 -10.79 0.45 16.51
N HIS A 133 -11.96 -0.07 16.14
CA HIS A 133 -12.16 -1.51 15.89
C HIS A 133 -11.34 -2.09 14.73
N SER A 134 -10.92 -1.26 13.78
CA SER A 134 -10.12 -1.71 12.63
C SER A 134 -8.63 -1.85 12.93
N ILE A 135 -8.17 -1.36 14.08
CA ILE A 135 -6.79 -1.51 14.56
C ILE A 135 -6.69 -2.75 15.44
N LEU A 136 -5.67 -3.56 15.20
CA LEU A 136 -5.41 -4.75 16.00
C LEU A 136 -4.83 -4.38 17.36
N LYS A 137 -5.20 -5.16 18.37
CA LYS A 137 -4.61 -5.11 19.71
C LYS A 137 -3.33 -5.94 19.82
N SER A 138 -3.14 -6.89 18.90
CA SER A 138 -1.95 -7.72 18.80
C SER A 138 -1.65 -7.94 17.31
N PRO A 139 -0.51 -7.44 16.78
CA PRO A 139 0.49 -6.62 17.48
C PRO A 139 -0.08 -5.29 17.99
N GLN A 140 0.47 -4.78 19.10
CA GLN A 140 0.02 -3.52 19.69
C GLN A 140 0.52 -2.32 18.88
N PRO A 141 -0.24 -1.22 18.79
CA PRO A 141 0.24 0.07 18.28
C PRO A 141 1.58 0.49 18.90
N GLN A 142 2.46 1.04 18.07
CA GLN A 142 3.78 1.50 18.49
C GLN A 142 4.00 2.95 18.09
N VAL A 143 4.69 3.70 18.95
CA VAL A 143 5.13 5.06 18.65
C VAL A 143 6.64 5.07 18.68
N PHE A 144 7.24 5.56 17.60
CA PHE A 144 8.67 5.76 17.47
C PHE A 144 8.98 7.25 17.43
N PHE A 145 9.97 7.69 18.19
CA PHE A 145 10.62 8.98 17.94
C PHE A 145 11.62 8.77 16.80
N THR A 146 11.31 9.33 15.63
CA THR A 146 12.06 9.07 14.40
C THR A 146 13.24 10.01 14.21
N GLY A 147 13.25 11.17 14.88
CA GLY A 147 14.38 12.08 14.88
C GLY A 147 14.02 13.53 15.15
N PHE A 148 15.02 14.39 14.94
CA PHE A 148 14.90 15.84 15.04
C PHE A 148 14.81 16.42 13.62
N GLY A 149 13.67 17.03 13.31
CA GLY A 149 13.49 17.84 12.10
C GLY A 149 14.14 19.22 12.26
N ALA A 150 14.12 20.02 11.20
CA ALA A 150 14.72 21.36 11.22
C ALA A 150 14.04 22.31 12.23
N THR A 151 12.73 22.12 12.43
CA THR A 151 11.89 22.90 13.35
C THR A 151 10.92 22.04 14.15
N SER A 152 11.08 20.71 14.13
CA SER A 152 10.15 19.75 14.70
C SER A 152 10.85 18.58 15.39
N LEU A 153 10.09 17.92 16.24
CA LEU A 153 10.36 16.60 16.78
C LEU A 153 9.46 15.62 16.02
N ASP A 154 10.08 14.67 15.31
CA ASP A 154 9.37 13.79 14.40
C ASP A 154 9.09 12.44 15.06
N PHE A 155 7.85 11.99 14.92
CA PHE A 155 7.34 10.73 15.44
C PHE A 155 6.68 9.92 14.32
N ALA A 156 6.59 8.61 14.55
CA ALA A 156 5.80 7.72 13.72
C ALA A 156 4.91 6.83 14.60
N LEU A 157 3.60 6.92 14.39
CA LEU A 157 2.64 5.97 14.92
C LEU A 157 2.47 4.82 13.92
N LEU A 158 2.81 3.61 14.36
CA LEU A 158 2.66 2.36 13.61
C LEU A 158 1.47 1.59 14.17
N VAL A 159 0.48 1.29 13.34
CA VAL A 159 -0.70 0.50 13.74
C VAL A 159 -0.93 -0.64 12.78
N TRP A 160 -1.29 -1.81 13.31
CA TRP A 160 -1.65 -2.98 12.51
C TRP A 160 -3.14 -3.01 12.26
N ILE A 161 -3.55 -3.30 11.04
CA ILE A 161 -4.95 -3.26 10.60
C ILE A 161 -5.38 -4.63 10.06
N SER A 162 -6.62 -5.02 10.36
CA SER A 162 -7.21 -6.27 9.88
C SER A 162 -7.78 -6.17 8.47
N GLN A 163 -8.05 -4.95 8.00
CA GLN A 163 -8.70 -4.67 6.73
C GLN A 163 -7.89 -3.63 5.94
N PRO A 164 -6.88 -4.05 5.17
CA PRO A 164 -6.03 -3.15 4.39
C PRO A 164 -6.79 -2.23 3.44
N GLN A 165 -7.94 -2.68 2.91
CA GLN A 165 -8.80 -1.87 2.05
C GLN A 165 -9.32 -0.58 2.72
N LEU A 166 -9.35 -0.54 4.05
CA LEU A 166 -9.78 0.62 4.83
C LEU A 166 -8.62 1.54 5.23
N GLN A 167 -7.38 1.26 4.81
CA GLN A 167 -6.19 1.98 5.25
C GLN A 167 -6.30 3.51 5.16
N MET A 168 -6.87 4.02 4.07
CA MET A 168 -7.03 5.46 3.86
C MET A 168 -8.01 6.07 4.87
N ARG A 169 -9.14 5.38 5.13
CA ARG A 169 -10.13 5.81 6.11
C ARG A 169 -9.56 5.77 7.53
N ILE A 170 -8.87 4.69 7.89
CA ILE A 170 -8.24 4.53 9.20
C ILE A 170 -7.18 5.62 9.41
N LYS A 171 -6.32 5.87 8.42
CA LYS A 171 -5.30 6.93 8.48
C LYS A 171 -5.95 8.32 8.69
N SER A 172 -7.01 8.61 7.95
CA SER A 172 -7.76 9.87 8.08
C SER A 172 -8.40 10.02 9.48
N GLU A 173 -9.11 9.00 9.96
CA GLU A 173 -9.74 9.01 11.29
C GLU A 173 -8.71 9.18 12.42
N LEU A 174 -7.55 8.52 12.31
CA LEU A 174 -6.46 8.70 13.26
C LEU A 174 -5.88 10.11 13.20
N ASN A 175 -5.63 10.66 12.01
CA ASN A 175 -5.14 12.03 11.87
C ASN A 175 -6.07 13.05 12.54
N PHE A 176 -7.39 12.92 12.37
CA PHE A 176 -8.36 13.79 13.07
C PHE A 176 -8.32 13.63 14.59
N LYS A 177 -8.20 12.40 15.10
CA LYS A 177 -8.08 12.17 16.55
C LYS A 177 -6.78 12.72 17.13
N ILE A 178 -5.69 12.58 16.38
CA ILE A 178 -4.36 13.09 16.76
C ILE A 178 -4.40 14.62 16.82
N ASP A 179 -4.95 15.28 15.80
CA ASP A 179 -5.12 16.73 15.77
C ASP A 179 -5.98 17.24 16.94
N ALA A 180 -7.08 16.54 17.23
CA ALA A 180 -7.95 16.87 18.38
C ALA A 180 -7.26 16.67 19.73
N ALA A 181 -6.38 15.68 19.86
CA ALA A 181 -5.62 15.43 21.09
C ALA A 181 -4.54 16.51 21.35
N PHE A 182 -4.03 17.15 20.29
CA PHE A 182 -3.06 18.24 20.39
C PHE A 182 -3.69 19.63 20.44
N SER A 183 -4.96 19.76 20.04
CA SER A 183 -5.69 21.02 20.12
C SER A 183 -6.13 21.33 21.56
N PRO A 184 -5.94 22.58 22.05
CA PRO A 184 -6.56 23.00 23.30
C PRO A 184 -8.10 22.94 23.16
N PRO A 185 -8.84 22.66 24.24
CA PRO A 185 -10.30 22.58 24.19
C PRO A 185 -10.90 23.88 23.64
N GLN A 186 -11.45 23.83 22.42
CA GLN A 186 -11.96 25.01 21.71
C GLN A 186 -13.34 25.47 22.20
N TYR A 187 -13.99 24.74 23.10
CA TYR A 187 -15.25 25.17 23.69
C TYR A 187 -15.02 25.70 25.12
N PRO A 188 -15.23 27.01 25.39
CA PRO A 188 -15.38 27.44 26.77
C PRO A 188 -16.59 26.69 27.33
N ALA A 189 -16.39 25.89 28.39
CA ALA A 189 -17.50 25.39 29.18
C ALA A 189 -18.49 26.53 29.40
N PRO A 190 -19.82 26.33 29.20
CA PRO A 190 -20.78 27.41 29.36
C PRO A 190 -20.53 28.03 30.73
N ALA A 191 -20.21 29.33 30.71
CA ALA A 191 -19.73 30.04 31.89
C ALA A 191 -20.70 29.78 33.05
N SER A 192 -20.24 29.01 34.04
CA SER A 192 -20.94 28.97 35.32
C SER A 192 -20.90 30.40 35.87
N PRO A 193 -22.03 30.98 36.30
CA PRO A 193 -22.05 32.37 36.73
C PRO A 193 -21.16 32.53 37.96
N ALA A 194 -20.04 33.22 37.72
CA ALA A 194 -19.12 33.90 38.64
C ALA A 194 -18.97 33.33 40.06
N GLY A 195 -17.77 32.79 40.32
CA GLY A 195 -17.27 32.54 41.68
C GLY A 195 -15.75 32.55 41.74
N GLY A 196 -15.15 33.75 41.78
CA GLY A 196 -13.93 34.04 42.54
C GLY A 196 -12.57 33.50 42.07
N THR A 197 -11.69 34.46 41.75
CA THR A 197 -10.24 34.50 42.10
C THR A 197 -9.24 33.55 41.42
N GLY A 198 -8.36 34.19 40.62
CA GLY A 198 -6.93 33.85 40.52
C GLY A 198 -6.54 32.79 39.49
N ALA A 199 -6.18 33.20 38.27
CA ALA A 199 -5.56 32.29 37.30
C ALA A 199 -4.21 32.83 36.80
N HIS A 200 -3.16 32.12 37.23
CA HIS A 200 -1.83 32.13 36.68
C HIS A 200 -1.89 31.75 35.18
N ARG A 201 -1.31 32.56 34.30
CA ARG A 201 -1.30 32.33 32.86
C ARG A 201 -0.41 31.13 32.53
N THR A 202 -0.99 30.00 32.15
CA THR A 202 -0.27 28.90 31.51
C THR A 202 -0.11 29.21 30.02
N HIS A 203 1.13 29.08 29.54
CA HIS A 203 1.54 29.37 28.17
C HIS A 203 1.23 28.14 27.30
N SER A 204 0.24 28.24 26.39
CA SER A 204 -0.04 27.17 25.41
C SER A 204 0.90 27.30 24.20
N PRO A 205 1.59 26.23 23.78
CA PRO A 205 2.37 26.23 22.56
C PRO A 205 1.45 26.04 21.33
N ASN A 206 1.67 26.84 20.29
CA ASN A 206 1.07 26.63 18.97
C ASN A 206 1.70 25.37 18.34
N LEU A 207 0.88 24.42 17.89
CA LEU A 207 1.31 23.19 17.23
C LEU A 207 0.83 23.21 15.78
N GLU A 208 1.75 22.97 14.85
CA GLU A 208 1.47 22.86 13.42
C GLU A 208 1.67 21.38 13.02
N VAL A 209 0.57 20.67 12.78
CA VAL A 209 0.60 19.27 12.34
C VAL A 209 0.90 19.25 10.85
N VAL A 210 2.18 19.07 10.49
CA VAL A 210 2.59 18.94 9.09
C VAL A 210 2.52 17.46 8.69
N PHE A 211 1.52 17.11 7.88
CA PHE A 211 1.40 15.79 7.28
C PHE A 211 2.40 15.68 6.11
N ALA A 212 3.45 14.88 6.26
CA ALA A 212 4.33 14.54 5.14
C ALA A 212 3.59 13.62 4.15
N GLU A 213 3.46 14.06 2.89
CA GLU A 213 2.99 13.21 1.79
C GLU A 213 4.02 12.11 1.52
N LEU A 214 3.53 10.89 1.25
CA LEU A 214 4.32 9.74 0.81
C LEU A 214 4.52 9.82 -0.71
#